data_AF-A0A7W3IU28-F1
#
_entry.id   AF-A0A7W3IU28-F1
#
_cell.length_a   1.000
_cell.length_b   1.000
_cell.length_c   1.000
_cell.angle_alpha   90.00
_cell.angle_beta   90.00
_cell.angle_gamma   90.00
#
_symmetry.space_group_name_H-M   'P 1'
#
loop_
_entity.id
_entity.type
_entity.pdbx_description
1 polymer ?
#
loop_
_entity_poly.entity_id
_entity_poly.type
_entity_poly.pdbx_seq_one_letter_code
_entity_poly.pdbx_strand_id
1 'polypeptide(L)'
;MTGPASLNPDHSSAGGDPTHRPTPPLGRRSLLAAAAAAPLAAAVAGTVGAPTAAAAPSAADRHPRPGGRPRFTLDAEVLDGGEQVVGVTIDPGRIGPIDPASLTTDTFTVHAKAVSPVPVAAGDQIFSEYDLDRTVTAVRVDRSGRIVVALAYAEGAIGGGTLGYLLNEGRNVQLDLTYTITQNAPFRLRNGRKVTLSGFTQGRLVSPEVDAFGRAVSRSGLNYRLYDPNREHGRGHGHQGPGRGRRRPLIVWLHGAGEGGLGDYYTNEPQLRANRGALGFATPEGQRIFGGAYVVAPQSPTAWFLDGPGYAPRIRSLIAELVRRYPIDTDRIHVVGCSSGGFMTAYMEYSYPTLFASGVPICPAIAAPAMTDAQIRVLASTPSWFVHSLDDPTVNPQTTSIRAHALLPDTSLITLYDHVVRNGYTFNGHWSWIYVARNDPATASGQHIWQWMASHRR
;
A
#
# COMPACT_ATOMS: atom_id res chain seq x y z
N MET A 1 16.15 65.91 14.42
CA MET A 1 16.09 65.96 15.91
C MET A 1 14.67 66.32 16.32
N THR A 2 14.34 66.14 17.61
CA THR A 2 13.22 66.77 18.37
C THR A 2 11.76 66.57 17.90
N GLY A 3 10.90 66.19 18.86
CA GLY A 3 9.44 66.44 18.83
C GLY A 3 9.10 67.90 19.18
N PRO A 4 7.89 68.22 19.71
CA PRO A 4 7.30 67.63 20.93
C PRO A 4 5.89 67.02 20.64
N ALA A 5 4.88 66.86 21.51
CA ALA A 5 4.61 67.32 22.89
C ALA A 5 3.59 66.43 23.66
N SER A 6 3.31 66.80 24.92
CA SER A 6 2.24 66.33 25.83
C SER A 6 1.75 67.55 26.65
N LEU A 7 0.57 67.64 27.30
CA LEU A 7 -0.07 66.85 28.37
C LEU A 7 -1.54 67.34 28.62
N ASN A 8 -2.42 66.46 29.17
CA ASN A 8 -3.52 66.60 30.18
C ASN A 8 -4.27 67.95 30.51
N PRO A 9 -5.45 67.97 31.21
CA PRO A 9 -5.95 67.00 32.21
C PRO A 9 -7.47 66.63 32.24
N ASP A 10 -7.80 65.85 33.27
CA ASP A 10 -9.02 65.23 33.85
C ASP A 10 -10.36 66.05 33.87
N HIS A 11 -11.57 65.49 34.09
CA HIS A 11 -12.00 64.63 35.21
C HIS A 11 -13.36 63.87 35.05
N SER A 12 -13.46 62.67 35.67
CA SER A 12 -14.67 62.02 36.26
C SER A 12 -15.82 61.59 35.32
N SER A 13 -16.67 60.57 35.60
CA SER A 13 -16.62 59.36 36.46
C SER A 13 -17.63 58.33 35.87
N ALA A 14 -17.80 57.07 36.27
CA ALA A 14 -17.23 56.21 37.33
C ALA A 14 -16.94 54.81 36.71
N GLY A 15 -17.00 53.61 37.34
CA GLY A 15 -17.32 53.15 38.70
C GLY A 15 -17.74 51.66 38.70
N GLY A 16 -17.17 50.80 39.55
CA GLY A 16 -17.47 49.36 39.63
C GLY A 16 -16.49 48.58 40.53
N ASP A 17 -16.97 47.54 41.21
CA ASP A 17 -16.29 46.88 42.34
C ASP A 17 -15.44 45.64 41.94
N PRO A 18 -14.29 45.32 42.59
CA PRO A 18 -13.33 44.33 42.09
C PRO A 18 -13.17 43.06 42.96
N THR A 19 -12.95 41.90 42.33
CA THR A 19 -12.29 40.75 42.99
C THR A 19 -11.35 39.95 42.07
N HIS A 20 -10.42 39.25 42.73
CA HIS A 20 -9.48 38.23 42.23
C HIS A 20 -8.18 38.61 41.49
N ARG A 21 -7.14 37.83 41.82
CA ARG A 21 -5.73 37.96 41.39
C ARG A 21 -5.43 37.07 40.17
N PRO A 22 -4.37 37.37 39.39
CA PRO A 22 -4.00 36.60 38.20
C PRO A 22 -3.25 35.28 38.51
N THR A 23 -3.37 34.34 37.58
CA THR A 23 -2.52 33.14 37.43
C THR A 23 -2.10 32.98 35.95
N PRO A 24 -0.96 32.32 35.65
CA PRO A 24 -0.39 32.31 34.30
C PRO A 24 -1.08 31.32 33.34
N PRO A 25 -0.94 31.50 32.01
CA PRO A 25 -1.61 30.66 31.02
C PRO A 25 -0.98 29.27 30.89
N LEU A 26 -1.82 28.24 30.97
CA LEU A 26 -1.54 26.91 30.43
C LEU A 26 -2.19 26.80 29.04
N GLY A 27 -1.43 26.38 28.02
CA GLY A 27 -2.01 26.24 26.68
C GLY A 27 -1.07 25.70 25.60
N ARG A 28 -1.09 24.37 25.39
CA ARG A 28 -0.95 23.70 24.09
C ARG A 28 -1.09 22.17 24.23
N ARG A 29 -2.32 21.67 24.07
CA ARG A 29 -2.62 20.31 23.61
C ARG A 29 -3.89 20.38 22.76
N SER A 30 -3.75 20.20 21.46
CA SER A 30 -4.86 20.09 20.52
C SER A 30 -4.98 18.62 20.11
N LEU A 31 -6.14 18.02 20.37
CA LEU A 31 -6.46 16.64 20.02
C LEU A 31 -7.04 16.59 18.60
N LEU A 32 -6.75 15.52 17.86
CA LEU A 32 -7.51 15.10 16.68
C LEU A 32 -7.79 13.60 16.79
N ALA A 33 -8.99 13.28 17.23
CA ALA A 33 -9.62 11.97 17.15
C ALA A 33 -11.14 12.21 17.09
N ALA A 34 -11.85 11.44 16.25
CA ALA A 34 -13.28 11.60 16.04
C ALA A 34 -14.01 10.25 16.20
N ALA A 35 -15.30 10.31 16.60
CA ALA A 35 -16.24 9.18 16.69
C ALA A 35 -16.00 8.11 17.78
N ALA A 36 -16.09 8.54 19.05
CA ALA A 36 -16.89 7.94 20.13
C ALA A 36 -17.15 6.41 20.25
N ALA A 37 -16.79 5.85 21.42
CA ALA A 37 -17.53 4.81 22.12
C ALA A 37 -17.32 4.95 23.66
N ALA A 38 -18.24 4.43 24.49
CA ALA A 38 -18.19 4.52 25.96
C ALA A 38 -17.83 3.17 26.62
N PRO A 39 -17.21 3.15 27.83
CA PRO A 39 -16.54 1.95 28.34
C PRO A 39 -17.42 1.02 29.21
N LEU A 40 -17.10 -0.28 29.18
CA LEU A 40 -17.36 -1.25 30.24
C LEU A 40 -16.04 -1.94 30.61
N ALA A 41 -15.92 -2.52 31.82
CA ALA A 41 -14.63 -2.83 32.44
C ALA A 41 -14.45 -4.30 32.88
N ALA A 42 -13.17 -4.72 32.98
CA ALA A 42 -12.65 -5.92 33.67
C ALA A 42 -12.98 -7.31 33.03
N ALA A 43 -12.15 -8.37 33.15
CA ALA A 43 -10.76 -8.47 33.64
C ALA A 43 -10.03 -9.79 33.22
N VAL A 44 -8.74 -9.66 32.88
CA VAL A 44 -7.57 -10.47 33.36
C VAL A 44 -7.37 -11.96 32.94
N ALA A 45 -6.14 -12.21 32.45
CA ALA A 45 -5.30 -13.44 32.44
C ALA A 45 -5.60 -14.61 31.47
N GLY A 46 -4.51 -15.17 30.89
CA GLY A 46 -4.53 -16.37 30.02
C GLY A 46 -3.21 -16.60 29.25
N THR A 47 -2.19 -17.10 29.94
CA THR A 47 -0.82 -17.46 29.46
C THR A 47 -0.65 -17.91 28.00
N VAL A 48 0.35 -17.34 27.29
CA VAL A 48 0.76 -17.74 25.92
C VAL A 48 1.64 -19.00 25.91
N GLY A 49 1.39 -19.90 24.96
CA GLY A 49 2.32 -20.97 24.56
C GLY A 49 2.85 -20.76 23.13
N ALA A 50 4.13 -21.01 22.90
CA ALA A 50 4.79 -20.69 21.63
C ALA A 50 4.47 -21.71 20.50
N PRO A 51 4.17 -21.27 19.27
CA PRO A 51 3.96 -22.16 18.13
C PRO A 51 5.27 -22.57 17.46
N THR A 52 5.39 -23.84 17.06
CA THR A 52 6.49 -24.35 16.23
C THR A 52 6.22 -24.12 14.73
N ALA A 53 7.27 -23.87 13.96
CA ALA A 53 7.16 -23.54 12.54
C ALA A 53 6.67 -24.73 11.69
N ALA A 54 5.69 -24.48 10.81
CA ALA A 54 5.18 -25.43 9.83
C ALA A 54 5.59 -25.02 8.40
N ALA A 55 5.96 -25.98 7.57
CA ALA A 55 6.47 -25.74 6.21
C ALA A 55 5.37 -25.39 5.20
N ALA A 56 5.74 -24.60 4.17
CA ALA A 56 4.82 -24.19 3.12
C ALA A 56 4.44 -25.36 2.17
N PRO A 57 3.16 -25.54 1.80
CA PRO A 57 2.75 -26.56 0.85
C PRO A 57 3.02 -26.15 -0.60
N SER A 58 3.47 -27.09 -1.42
CA SER A 58 3.70 -26.90 -2.86
C SER A 58 2.40 -26.93 -3.68
N ALA A 59 2.41 -26.30 -4.87
CA ALA A 59 1.24 -26.20 -5.74
C ALA A 59 0.75 -27.58 -6.28
N ALA A 60 -0.35 -28.09 -5.72
CA ALA A 60 -0.93 -29.38 -6.09
C ALA A 60 -2.48 -29.40 -6.16
N ASP A 61 -3.13 -28.25 -6.37
CA ASP A 61 -4.59 -28.19 -6.61
C ASP A 61 -4.94 -28.75 -8.02
N ARG A 62 -5.23 -30.05 -8.09
CA ARG A 62 -5.84 -30.69 -9.27
C ARG A 62 -7.02 -31.59 -8.89
N HIS A 63 -8.21 -31.13 -9.25
CA HIS A 63 -9.52 -31.80 -9.22
C HIS A 63 -10.09 -32.20 -7.83
N PRO A 64 -11.24 -31.61 -7.44
CA PRO A 64 -12.03 -32.11 -6.32
C PRO A 64 -12.51 -33.56 -6.50
N ARG A 65 -12.41 -34.32 -5.40
CA ARG A 65 -13.08 -35.63 -5.23
C ARG A 65 -14.61 -35.42 -5.08
N PRO A 66 -15.46 -36.37 -5.51
CA PRO A 66 -16.89 -36.32 -5.22
C PRO A 66 -17.16 -36.30 -3.72
N GLY A 67 -18.20 -35.59 -3.27
CA GLY A 67 -18.63 -35.55 -1.86
C GLY A 67 -17.90 -34.56 -0.95
N GLY A 68 -17.00 -33.72 -1.47
CA GLY A 68 -16.41 -32.63 -0.68
C GLY A 68 -17.43 -31.55 -0.31
N ARG A 69 -17.29 -30.96 0.89
CA ARG A 69 -18.00 -29.72 1.27
C ARG A 69 -17.64 -28.58 0.30
N PRO A 70 -18.56 -27.63 0.01
CA PRO A 70 -18.29 -26.47 -0.84
C PRO A 70 -17.15 -25.63 -0.26
N ARG A 71 -16.28 -25.13 -1.13
CA ARG A 71 -15.11 -24.31 -0.77
C ARG A 71 -15.24 -22.93 -1.40
N PHE A 72 -14.65 -21.90 -0.82
CA PHE A 72 -14.61 -20.57 -1.44
C PHE A 72 -13.28 -19.85 -1.26
N THR A 73 -12.88 -19.04 -2.25
CA THR A 73 -11.79 -18.07 -2.09
C THR A 73 -12.34 -16.73 -1.62
N LEU A 74 -11.52 -15.94 -0.92
CA LEU A 74 -11.74 -14.50 -0.80
C LEU A 74 -11.05 -13.86 -2.01
N ASP A 75 -11.79 -13.10 -2.80
CA ASP A 75 -11.28 -12.47 -4.02
C ASP A 75 -11.09 -10.97 -3.75
N ALA A 76 -9.90 -10.44 -4.01
CA ALA A 76 -9.48 -9.10 -3.61
C ALA A 76 -8.87 -8.26 -4.73
N GLU A 77 -8.94 -6.94 -4.55
CA GLU A 77 -8.41 -5.92 -5.45
C GLU A 77 -7.66 -4.87 -4.63
N VAL A 78 -6.51 -4.39 -5.13
CA VAL A 78 -5.73 -3.32 -4.48
C VAL A 78 -6.19 -1.97 -5.03
N LEU A 79 -7.00 -1.26 -4.24
CA LEU A 79 -7.46 0.09 -4.57
C LEU A 79 -6.34 1.11 -4.33
N ASP A 80 -6.58 2.38 -4.67
CA ASP A 80 -5.59 3.44 -4.47
C ASP A 80 -5.33 3.70 -2.97
N GLY A 81 -6.36 3.54 -2.13
CA GLY A 81 -6.28 3.53 -0.66
C GLY A 81 -5.98 2.17 0.00
N GLY A 82 -5.70 1.11 -0.78
CA GLY A 82 -5.30 -0.20 -0.28
C GLY A 82 -6.21 -1.38 -0.66
N GLU A 83 -5.82 -2.59 -0.27
CA GLU A 83 -6.48 -3.83 -0.66
C GLU A 83 -7.77 -4.12 0.10
N GLN A 84 -8.81 -4.49 -0.65
CA GLN A 84 -10.11 -4.93 -0.12
C GLN A 84 -10.55 -6.27 -0.71
N VAL A 85 -11.27 -7.08 0.09
CA VAL A 85 -12.03 -8.24 -0.41
C VAL A 85 -13.26 -7.73 -1.15
N VAL A 86 -13.27 -7.90 -2.47
CA VAL A 86 -14.32 -7.44 -3.40
C VAL A 86 -15.35 -8.54 -3.73
N GLY A 87 -15.07 -9.79 -3.37
CA GLY A 87 -15.96 -10.91 -3.62
C GLY A 87 -15.56 -12.20 -2.91
N VAL A 88 -16.40 -13.22 -3.03
CA VAL A 88 -16.05 -14.62 -2.72
C VAL A 88 -16.46 -15.54 -3.87
N THR A 89 -15.56 -16.43 -4.30
CA THR A 89 -15.85 -17.41 -5.36
C THR A 89 -15.97 -18.82 -4.77
N ILE A 90 -17.20 -19.32 -4.74
CA ILE A 90 -17.58 -20.65 -4.26
C ILE A 90 -17.37 -21.69 -5.38
N ASP A 91 -16.54 -22.71 -5.12
CA ASP A 91 -16.59 -23.99 -5.80
C ASP A 91 -17.66 -24.89 -5.12
N PRO A 92 -18.82 -25.13 -5.77
CA PRO A 92 -19.87 -25.99 -5.23
C PRO A 92 -19.57 -27.50 -5.43
N GLY A 93 -18.45 -27.85 -6.06
CA GLY A 93 -18.14 -29.21 -6.48
C GLY A 93 -18.98 -29.68 -7.66
N ARG A 94 -19.06 -31.00 -7.85
CA ARG A 94 -19.68 -31.63 -9.03
C ARG A 94 -21.23 -31.69 -8.93
N ILE A 95 -21.89 -30.55 -8.81
CA ILE A 95 -23.37 -30.47 -8.74
C ILE A 95 -24.05 -30.48 -10.12
N GLY A 96 -23.34 -30.13 -11.19
CA GLY A 96 -23.90 -29.98 -12.55
C GLY A 96 -24.06 -28.51 -12.97
N PRO A 97 -24.52 -28.23 -14.20
CA PRO A 97 -24.60 -26.87 -14.72
C PRO A 97 -25.71 -26.07 -14.02
N ILE A 98 -25.31 -24.97 -13.37
CA ILE A 98 -26.20 -24.02 -12.68
C ILE A 98 -27.05 -23.25 -13.71
N ASP A 99 -28.29 -22.94 -13.34
CA ASP A 99 -29.16 -21.99 -14.03
C ASP A 99 -28.88 -20.57 -13.48
N PRO A 100 -28.21 -19.67 -14.23
CA PRO A 100 -27.84 -18.36 -13.71
C PRO A 100 -29.03 -17.47 -13.36
N ALA A 101 -30.19 -17.69 -13.99
CA ALA A 101 -31.42 -16.94 -13.71
C ALA A 101 -32.12 -17.36 -12.41
N SER A 102 -31.50 -18.27 -11.64
CA SER A 102 -31.93 -18.69 -10.31
C SER A 102 -31.01 -18.21 -9.17
N LEU A 103 -30.02 -17.38 -9.49
CA LEU A 103 -29.14 -16.72 -8.54
C LEU A 103 -29.54 -15.24 -8.41
N THR A 104 -29.70 -14.77 -7.17
CA THR A 104 -29.99 -13.37 -6.81
C THR A 104 -29.00 -12.91 -5.74
N THR A 105 -28.94 -11.60 -5.48
CA THR A 105 -28.24 -11.01 -4.32
C THR A 105 -28.58 -11.74 -3.02
N ASP A 106 -29.85 -12.05 -2.83
CA ASP A 106 -30.41 -12.59 -1.59
C ASP A 106 -30.14 -14.09 -1.43
N THR A 107 -29.60 -14.77 -2.45
CA THR A 107 -29.31 -16.21 -2.41
C THR A 107 -28.26 -16.55 -1.34
N PHE A 108 -27.33 -15.63 -1.06
CA PHE A 108 -26.29 -15.80 -0.05
C PHE A 108 -26.14 -14.58 0.84
N THR A 109 -25.96 -14.79 2.14
CA THR A 109 -25.39 -13.78 3.06
C THR A 109 -23.91 -14.10 3.26
N VAL A 110 -23.05 -13.08 3.21
CA VAL A 110 -21.62 -13.19 3.47
C VAL A 110 -21.28 -12.37 4.71
N HIS A 111 -21.04 -13.04 5.82
CA HIS A 111 -20.57 -12.43 7.06
C HIS A 111 -19.04 -12.36 7.03
N ALA A 112 -18.46 -11.26 7.49
CA ALA A 112 -17.03 -10.97 7.39
C ALA A 112 -16.48 -10.42 8.72
N LYS A 113 -15.44 -11.10 9.23
CA LYS A 113 -14.66 -10.69 10.39
C LYS A 113 -13.18 -10.54 9.99
N ALA A 114 -12.53 -9.51 10.51
CA ALA A 114 -11.09 -9.28 10.36
C ALA A 114 -10.53 -8.72 11.67
N VAL A 115 -9.47 -9.35 12.17
CA VAL A 115 -8.82 -9.03 13.44
C VAL A 115 -7.31 -8.91 13.30
N SER A 116 -6.67 -8.20 14.22
CA SER A 116 -5.22 -8.06 14.27
C SER A 116 -4.51 -9.40 14.47
N PRO A 117 -3.49 -9.75 13.66
CA PRO A 117 -2.67 -10.95 13.86
C PRO A 117 -1.65 -10.77 15.01
N VAL A 118 -1.53 -9.56 15.57
CA VAL A 118 -0.62 -9.21 16.67
C VAL A 118 -1.40 -8.53 17.81
N PRO A 119 -1.01 -8.73 19.08
CA PRO A 119 -1.67 -8.06 20.19
C PRO A 119 -1.57 -6.53 20.08
N VAL A 120 -2.72 -5.85 20.07
CA VAL A 120 -2.78 -4.38 20.17
C VAL A 120 -2.31 -3.97 21.57
N ALA A 121 -1.32 -3.07 21.64
CA ALA A 121 -0.76 -2.64 22.93
C ALA A 121 -1.77 -1.83 23.76
N ALA A 122 -1.62 -1.83 25.08
CA ALA A 122 -2.51 -1.08 25.97
C ALA A 122 -2.39 0.43 25.73
N GLY A 123 -3.43 1.03 25.14
CA GLY A 123 -3.45 2.44 24.73
C GLY A 123 -3.06 2.69 23.26
N ASP A 124 -2.84 1.63 22.48
CA ASP A 124 -2.81 1.69 21.02
C ASP A 124 -4.20 1.45 20.42
N GLN A 125 -4.37 1.80 19.15
CA GLN A 125 -5.60 1.64 18.37
C GLN A 125 -5.24 1.01 17.02
N ILE A 126 -5.96 -0.04 16.64
CA ILE A 126 -5.92 -0.56 15.28
C ILE A 126 -7.14 -0.05 14.50
N PHE A 127 -6.90 0.50 13.32
CA PHE A 127 -7.96 0.83 12.36
C PHE A 127 -8.22 -0.32 11.39
N SER A 128 -9.44 -0.38 10.86
CA SER A 128 -9.90 -1.36 9.85
C SER A 128 -10.11 -2.81 10.32
N GLU A 129 -10.14 -3.09 11.63
CA GLU A 129 -10.83 -4.30 12.12
C GLU A 129 -12.35 -4.21 11.86
N TYR A 130 -13.01 -5.35 11.69
CA TYR A 130 -14.47 -5.41 11.47
C TYR A 130 -15.07 -6.78 11.83
N ASP A 131 -16.38 -6.78 12.08
CA ASP A 131 -17.23 -7.95 12.34
C ASP A 131 -18.66 -7.58 11.89
N LEU A 132 -19.00 -7.88 10.63
CA LEU A 132 -20.23 -7.40 9.97
C LEU A 132 -20.65 -8.22 8.75
N ASP A 133 -21.93 -8.11 8.36
CA ASP A 133 -22.44 -8.67 7.10
C ASP A 133 -22.09 -7.75 5.92
N ARG A 134 -21.47 -8.31 4.88
CA ARG A 134 -21.09 -7.58 3.67
C ARG A 134 -22.26 -7.54 2.68
N THR A 135 -22.61 -6.35 2.22
CA THR A 135 -23.61 -6.15 1.17
C THR A 135 -23.23 -6.91 -0.10
N VAL A 136 -24.04 -7.89 -0.50
CA VAL A 136 -23.89 -8.62 -1.77
C VAL A 136 -24.45 -7.75 -2.90
N THR A 137 -23.62 -7.45 -3.89
CA THR A 137 -23.98 -6.57 -5.03
C THR A 137 -24.37 -7.34 -6.28
N ALA A 138 -23.87 -8.57 -6.46
CA ALA A 138 -24.29 -9.48 -7.51
C ALA A 138 -23.92 -10.93 -7.18
N VAL A 139 -24.68 -11.90 -7.72
CA VAL A 139 -24.33 -13.33 -7.69
C VAL A 139 -24.37 -13.86 -9.11
N ARG A 140 -23.28 -14.48 -9.58
CA ARG A 140 -23.12 -14.94 -10.97
C ARG A 140 -22.33 -16.24 -11.07
N VAL A 141 -22.47 -16.96 -12.19
CA VAL A 141 -21.66 -18.16 -12.48
C VAL A 141 -20.45 -17.76 -13.34
N ASP A 142 -19.25 -18.26 -13.02
CA ASP A 142 -18.05 -18.08 -13.86
C ASP A 142 -17.97 -19.11 -15.00
N ARG A 143 -16.99 -18.96 -15.89
CA ARG A 143 -16.78 -19.88 -17.03
C ARG A 143 -16.40 -21.31 -16.61
N SER A 144 -16.06 -21.53 -15.34
CA SER A 144 -15.71 -22.83 -14.75
C SER A 144 -16.88 -23.48 -14.00
N GLY A 145 -18.04 -22.81 -13.92
CA GLY A 145 -19.21 -23.27 -13.15
C GLY A 145 -19.18 -22.92 -11.66
N ARG A 146 -18.24 -22.09 -11.21
CA ARG A 146 -18.16 -21.60 -9.82
C ARG A 146 -19.12 -20.42 -9.62
N ILE A 147 -19.62 -20.24 -8.39
CA ILE A 147 -20.50 -19.11 -8.05
C ILE A 147 -19.63 -17.98 -7.51
N VAL A 148 -19.64 -16.83 -8.18
CA VAL A 148 -19.00 -15.60 -7.71
C VAL A 148 -20.06 -14.72 -7.05
N VAL A 149 -19.88 -14.45 -5.76
CA VAL A 149 -20.67 -13.50 -4.98
C VAL A 149 -19.84 -12.22 -4.89
N ALA A 150 -20.26 -11.17 -5.59
CA ALA A 150 -19.64 -9.86 -5.52
C ALA A 150 -20.13 -9.11 -4.27
N LEU A 151 -19.22 -8.41 -3.60
CA LEU A 151 -19.50 -7.62 -2.41
C LEU A 151 -19.38 -6.13 -2.73
N ALA A 152 -19.96 -5.27 -1.89
CA ALA A 152 -19.74 -3.83 -1.96
C ALA A 152 -18.29 -3.49 -1.52
N TYR A 153 -17.60 -2.69 -2.33
CA TYR A 153 -16.27 -2.15 -2.07
C TYR A 153 -16.15 -0.75 -2.71
N ALA A 154 -15.38 0.12 -2.09
CA ALA A 154 -15.05 1.47 -2.58
C ALA A 154 -13.92 2.05 -1.72
N GLU A 155 -13.32 3.16 -2.16
CA GLU A 155 -12.47 3.96 -1.28
C GLU A 155 -13.28 4.44 -0.06
N GLY A 156 -12.71 4.29 1.14
CA GLY A 156 -13.40 4.55 2.41
C GLY A 156 -14.47 3.52 2.83
N ALA A 157 -14.70 2.45 2.07
CA ALA A 157 -15.68 1.41 2.43
C ALA A 157 -15.21 0.54 3.61
N ILE A 158 -16.04 0.44 4.66
CA ILE A 158 -15.81 -0.45 5.81
C ILE A 158 -16.04 -1.92 5.46
N GLY A 159 -15.42 -2.83 6.23
CA GLY A 159 -15.59 -4.28 6.04
C GLY A 159 -14.82 -4.89 4.86
N GLY A 160 -14.19 -4.06 4.02
CA GLY A 160 -13.44 -4.50 2.85
C GLY A 160 -11.98 -4.86 3.15
N GLY A 161 -11.30 -4.06 3.96
CA GLY A 161 -9.83 -4.04 4.08
C GLY A 161 -9.18 -5.38 4.43
N THR A 162 -8.00 -5.65 3.85
CA THR A 162 -7.14 -6.80 4.21
C THR A 162 -5.99 -6.41 5.13
N LEU A 163 -5.74 -5.12 5.30
CA LEU A 163 -4.76 -4.56 6.24
C LEU A 163 -5.47 -3.74 7.32
N GLY A 164 -4.92 -3.78 8.54
CA GLY A 164 -5.26 -2.88 9.64
C GLY A 164 -4.05 -2.06 10.04
N TYR A 165 -4.28 -0.82 10.48
CA TYR A 165 -3.21 0.13 10.82
C TYR A 165 -3.12 0.34 12.32
N LEU A 166 -2.02 -0.12 12.93
CA LEU A 166 -1.65 0.14 14.32
C LEU A 166 -1.13 1.58 14.43
N LEU A 167 -1.86 2.42 15.20
CA LEU A 167 -1.67 3.86 15.22
C LEU A 167 -0.33 4.28 15.85
N ASN A 168 -0.03 3.78 17.05
CA ASN A 168 1.15 4.20 17.81
C ASN A 168 2.45 3.61 17.23
N GLU A 169 2.41 2.37 16.74
CA GLU A 169 3.53 1.74 16.02
C GLU A 169 3.74 2.35 14.61
N GLY A 170 2.66 2.88 14.02
CA GLY A 170 2.61 3.36 12.66
C GLY A 170 2.84 2.24 11.65
N ARG A 171 2.08 1.14 11.75
CA ARG A 171 2.30 -0.09 10.96
C ARG A 171 1.03 -0.70 10.40
N ASN A 172 1.12 -1.13 9.14
CA ASN A 172 0.14 -1.94 8.45
C ASN A 172 0.38 -3.44 8.71
N VAL A 173 -0.55 -4.09 9.40
CA VAL A 173 -0.58 -5.55 9.60
C VAL A 173 -1.66 -6.17 8.73
N GLN A 174 -1.39 -7.32 8.11
CA GLN A 174 -2.39 -8.07 7.35
C GLN A 174 -3.32 -8.79 8.32
N LEU A 175 -4.61 -8.47 8.27
CA LEU A 175 -5.62 -8.95 9.21
C LEU A 175 -5.92 -10.45 8.99
N ASP A 176 -6.23 -11.14 10.09
CA ASP A 176 -6.71 -12.53 10.04
C ASP A 176 -8.18 -12.54 9.60
N LEU A 177 -8.39 -12.78 8.30
CA LEU A 177 -9.70 -12.73 7.65
C LEU A 177 -10.51 -14.02 7.87
N THR A 178 -11.65 -13.91 8.55
CA THR A 178 -12.61 -14.99 8.75
C THR A 178 -13.99 -14.60 8.20
N TYR A 179 -14.34 -15.16 7.05
CA TYR A 179 -15.63 -14.95 6.40
C TYR A 179 -16.47 -16.23 6.54
N THR A 180 -17.79 -16.10 6.63
CA THR A 180 -18.73 -17.22 6.56
C THR A 180 -19.82 -16.95 5.52
N ILE A 181 -20.36 -18.03 4.94
CA ILE A 181 -21.38 -17.95 3.89
C ILE A 181 -22.60 -18.73 4.36
N THR A 182 -23.75 -18.08 4.36
CA THR A 182 -25.07 -18.68 4.57
C THR A 182 -25.80 -18.68 3.24
N GLN A 183 -26.34 -19.82 2.80
CA GLN A 183 -27.25 -19.85 1.65
C GLN A 183 -28.69 -19.71 2.15
N ASN A 184 -29.36 -18.62 1.77
CA ASN A 184 -30.68 -18.27 2.29
C ASN A 184 -31.81 -18.95 1.51
N ALA A 185 -31.61 -19.21 0.21
CA ALA A 185 -32.60 -19.80 -0.69
C ALA A 185 -31.98 -20.82 -1.66
N PRO A 186 -32.68 -21.91 -2.04
CA PRO A 186 -32.18 -22.91 -2.97
C PRO A 186 -32.18 -22.40 -4.42
N PHE A 187 -31.00 -22.32 -5.05
CA PHE A 187 -30.88 -22.05 -6.48
C PHE A 187 -31.20 -23.29 -7.33
N ARG A 188 -31.28 -23.14 -8.66
CA ARG A 188 -31.58 -24.22 -9.61
C ARG A 188 -30.36 -24.61 -10.46
N LEU A 189 -30.36 -25.86 -10.90
CA LEU A 189 -29.58 -26.32 -12.03
C LEU A 189 -30.40 -26.21 -13.32
N ARG A 190 -29.74 -26.25 -14.48
CA ARG A 190 -30.40 -26.24 -15.81
C ARG A 190 -31.35 -27.43 -16.06
N ASN A 191 -31.27 -28.49 -15.26
CA ASN A 191 -32.22 -29.61 -15.28
C ASN A 191 -33.36 -29.45 -14.26
N GLY A 192 -33.59 -28.25 -13.73
CA GLY A 192 -34.67 -27.93 -12.78
C GLY A 192 -34.41 -28.35 -11.33
N ARG A 193 -33.38 -29.17 -11.05
CA ARG A 193 -33.06 -29.61 -9.69
C ARG A 193 -32.67 -28.40 -8.82
N LYS A 194 -33.38 -28.23 -7.69
CA LYS A 194 -33.02 -27.28 -6.63
C LYS A 194 -31.80 -27.75 -5.85
N VAL A 195 -30.93 -26.83 -5.42
CA VAL A 195 -29.69 -27.11 -4.68
C VAL A 195 -29.56 -26.17 -3.48
N THR A 196 -29.38 -26.77 -2.31
CA THR A 196 -28.92 -26.10 -1.09
C THR A 196 -27.53 -26.64 -0.75
N LEU A 197 -26.57 -25.74 -0.60
CA LEU A 197 -25.21 -26.00 -0.16
C LEU A 197 -25.09 -25.71 1.34
N SER A 198 -24.21 -26.42 2.04
CA SER A 198 -23.96 -26.21 3.47
C SER A 198 -22.54 -26.60 3.87
N GLY A 199 -22.06 -26.11 5.02
CA GLY A 199 -20.72 -26.41 5.53
C GLY A 199 -19.59 -25.77 4.71
N PHE A 200 -19.80 -24.56 4.19
CA PHE A 200 -18.80 -23.80 3.43
C PHE A 200 -17.46 -23.73 4.15
N THR A 201 -16.37 -23.97 3.42
CA THR A 201 -15.00 -23.94 3.93
C THR A 201 -14.22 -22.83 3.24
N GLN A 202 -13.74 -21.84 4.00
CA GLN A 202 -12.88 -20.79 3.48
C GLN A 202 -11.54 -21.36 2.99
N GLY A 203 -11.08 -20.86 1.85
CA GLY A 203 -9.75 -21.09 1.28
C GLY A 203 -8.82 -19.91 1.51
N ARG A 204 -7.95 -19.62 0.54
CA ARG A 204 -7.05 -18.47 0.60
C ARG A 204 -7.71 -17.18 0.12
N LEU A 205 -7.11 -16.06 0.53
CA LEU A 205 -7.18 -14.79 -0.18
C LEU A 205 -6.52 -14.93 -1.56
N VAL A 206 -7.11 -14.33 -2.59
CA VAL A 206 -6.62 -14.29 -3.97
C VAL A 206 -6.62 -12.84 -4.43
N SER A 207 -5.45 -12.33 -4.82
CA SER A 207 -5.28 -10.93 -5.23
C SER A 207 -4.40 -10.92 -6.48
N PRO A 208 -4.97 -10.93 -7.70
CA PRO A 208 -4.24 -11.27 -8.92
C PRO A 208 -2.99 -10.44 -9.19
N GLU A 209 -3.01 -9.14 -8.89
CA GLU A 209 -1.84 -8.27 -9.05
C GLU A 209 -0.74 -8.55 -8.01
N VAL A 210 -1.10 -8.87 -6.77
CA VAL A 210 -0.14 -9.19 -5.69
C VAL A 210 0.43 -10.61 -5.85
N ASP A 211 -0.40 -11.55 -6.31
CA ASP A 211 -0.06 -12.95 -6.58
C ASP A 211 0.86 -13.09 -7.82
N ALA A 212 0.88 -12.10 -8.71
CA ALA A 212 1.83 -12.04 -9.83
C ALA A 212 3.29 -11.81 -9.37
N PHE A 213 3.50 -11.21 -8.20
CA PHE A 213 4.84 -10.97 -7.64
C PHE A 213 5.30 -12.15 -6.78
N GLY A 214 6.41 -12.80 -7.15
CA GLY A 214 7.05 -13.85 -6.36
C GLY A 214 7.63 -13.33 -5.04
N ARG A 215 7.46 -14.09 -3.95
CA ARG A 215 7.97 -13.82 -2.60
C ARG A 215 9.36 -14.44 -2.40
N ALA A 216 10.31 -13.67 -1.87
CA ALA A 216 11.67 -14.12 -1.56
C ALA A 216 12.33 -13.28 -0.45
N VAL A 217 13.49 -13.74 0.03
CA VAL A 217 14.39 -13.00 0.93
C VAL A 217 15.74 -12.85 0.24
N SER A 218 16.37 -11.67 0.33
CA SER A 218 17.69 -11.41 -0.24
C SER A 218 18.80 -12.07 0.59
N ARG A 219 20.00 -12.18 0.02
CA ARG A 219 21.22 -12.53 0.77
C ARG A 219 21.58 -11.55 1.90
N SER A 220 20.96 -10.37 1.95
CA SER A 220 21.13 -9.35 2.99
C SER A 220 20.01 -9.36 4.06
N GLY A 221 19.19 -10.41 4.08
CA GLY A 221 18.08 -10.60 5.03
C GLY A 221 16.87 -9.71 4.75
N LEU A 222 16.80 -9.08 3.57
CA LEU A 222 15.73 -8.17 3.18
C LEU A 222 14.62 -8.96 2.48
N ASN A 223 13.43 -9.01 3.06
CA ASN A 223 12.22 -9.47 2.38
C ASN A 223 12.03 -8.68 1.09
N TYR A 224 11.64 -9.35 0.00
CA TYR A 224 11.18 -8.66 -1.20
C TYR A 224 10.11 -9.44 -1.98
N ARG A 225 9.33 -8.67 -2.74
CA ARG A 225 8.46 -9.15 -3.81
C ARG A 225 9.05 -8.78 -5.17
N LEU A 226 8.90 -9.66 -6.16
CA LEU A 226 9.42 -9.46 -7.52
C LEU A 226 8.40 -9.90 -8.58
N TYR A 227 7.96 -8.96 -9.40
CA TYR A 227 7.30 -9.23 -10.67
C TYR A 227 8.35 -9.52 -11.75
N ASP A 228 8.14 -10.60 -12.51
CA ASP A 228 9.00 -11.03 -13.61
C ASP A 228 8.17 -11.02 -14.92
N PRO A 229 8.41 -10.07 -15.85
CA PRO A 229 7.61 -9.90 -17.07
C PRO A 229 7.65 -11.09 -18.02
N ASN A 230 8.52 -12.07 -17.79
CA ASN A 230 8.62 -13.27 -18.62
C ASN A 230 7.73 -14.41 -18.07
N ARG A 231 7.19 -14.29 -16.86
CA ARG A 231 6.28 -15.30 -16.26
C ARG A 231 4.87 -15.22 -16.82
N GLU A 232 4.34 -14.02 -17.08
CA GLU A 232 2.99 -13.87 -17.63
C GLU A 232 2.88 -14.39 -19.07
N HIS A 233 3.92 -14.17 -19.88
CA HIS A 233 4.08 -14.81 -21.19
C HIS A 233 4.49 -16.30 -21.12
N GLY A 234 4.58 -16.87 -19.91
CA GLY A 234 5.40 -18.04 -19.58
C GLY A 234 4.69 -19.36 -19.31
N ARG A 235 3.39 -19.53 -19.65
CA ARG A 235 2.73 -20.86 -19.62
C ARG A 235 3.19 -21.76 -20.79
N GLY A 236 4.49 -22.05 -20.89
CA GLY A 236 4.97 -22.98 -21.92
C GLY A 236 6.41 -22.89 -22.39
N HIS A 237 7.28 -22.06 -21.79
CA HIS A 237 8.72 -22.20 -22.01
C HIS A 237 9.47 -22.28 -20.68
N GLY A 238 10.36 -23.26 -20.58
CA GLY A 238 11.15 -23.52 -19.38
C GLY A 238 12.17 -22.42 -19.11
N HIS A 239 12.80 -22.51 -17.93
CA HIS A 239 13.89 -21.64 -17.51
C HIS A 239 15.08 -21.78 -18.47
N GLN A 240 15.13 -20.99 -19.54
CA GLN A 240 16.37 -20.79 -20.28
C GLN A 240 17.36 -20.08 -19.35
N GLY A 241 18.64 -20.45 -19.47
CA GLY A 241 19.72 -19.84 -18.68
C GLY A 241 20.02 -18.39 -19.13
N PRO A 242 21.22 -17.87 -18.84
CA PRO A 242 21.65 -16.52 -19.27
C PRO A 242 21.96 -16.44 -20.79
N GLY A 243 20.98 -16.79 -21.62
CA GLY A 243 21.08 -16.85 -23.09
C GLY A 243 20.35 -15.71 -23.79
N ARG A 244 21.09 -14.62 -24.07
CA ARG A 244 20.80 -13.57 -25.10
C ARG A 244 19.39 -12.97 -25.22
N GLY A 245 18.50 -13.13 -24.23
CA GLY A 245 17.23 -12.41 -24.16
C GLY A 245 17.44 -10.88 -24.09
N ARG A 246 16.51 -10.10 -24.66
CA ARG A 246 16.56 -8.63 -24.63
C ARG A 246 16.56 -8.14 -23.18
N ARG A 247 17.62 -7.44 -22.75
CA ARG A 247 17.71 -6.90 -21.40
C ARG A 247 16.56 -5.94 -21.09
N ARG A 248 16.01 -6.04 -19.88
CA ARG A 248 14.77 -5.36 -19.42
C ARG A 248 15.06 -4.38 -18.28
N PRO A 249 14.31 -3.27 -18.13
CA PRO A 249 14.48 -2.39 -16.98
C PRO A 249 14.24 -3.11 -15.64
N LEU A 250 14.78 -2.52 -14.58
CA LEU A 250 14.40 -2.81 -13.20
C LEU A 250 13.81 -1.55 -12.57
N ILE A 251 12.62 -1.67 -11.99
CA ILE A 251 11.97 -0.62 -11.20
C ILE A 251 12.01 -1.07 -9.73
N VAL A 252 12.60 -0.24 -8.88
CA VAL A 252 12.76 -0.48 -7.44
C VAL A 252 11.75 0.39 -6.71
N TRP A 253 10.67 -0.21 -6.21
CA TRP A 253 9.65 0.47 -5.41
C TRP A 253 9.99 0.41 -3.92
N LEU A 254 10.01 1.57 -3.26
CA LEU A 254 10.29 1.74 -1.83
C LEU A 254 9.04 2.28 -1.13
N HIS A 255 8.50 1.50 -0.20
CA HIS A 255 7.20 1.75 0.45
C HIS A 255 7.25 2.83 1.55
N GLY A 256 6.09 3.23 2.07
CA GLY A 256 5.95 4.20 3.15
C GLY A 256 6.38 3.65 4.52
N ALA A 257 6.23 4.44 5.58
CA ALA A 257 6.58 3.97 6.93
C ALA A 257 5.68 2.83 7.43
N GLY A 258 4.41 2.79 7.00
CA GLY A 258 3.42 1.82 7.42
C GLY A 258 3.74 0.38 7.02
N GLU A 259 4.30 0.16 5.84
CA GLU A 259 4.48 -1.17 5.25
C GLU A 259 5.76 -1.89 5.73
N GLY A 260 6.52 -1.25 6.64
CA GLY A 260 7.66 -1.87 7.30
C GLY A 260 7.26 -3.01 8.24
N GLY A 261 8.26 -3.75 8.73
CA GLY A 261 8.07 -4.76 9.77
C GLY A 261 7.76 -4.16 11.15
N LEU A 262 7.30 -5.04 12.05
CA LEU A 262 7.02 -4.77 13.45
C LEU A 262 7.57 -5.92 14.31
N GLY A 263 8.80 -5.79 14.78
CA GLY A 263 9.52 -6.89 15.44
C GLY A 263 9.64 -8.10 14.52
N ASP A 264 9.21 -9.27 15.01
CA ASP A 264 9.16 -10.51 14.21
C ASP A 264 8.03 -10.52 13.16
N TYR A 265 7.06 -9.59 13.22
CA TYR A 265 6.04 -9.44 12.19
C TYR A 265 6.63 -8.77 10.94
N TYR A 266 7.28 -9.58 10.11
CA TYR A 266 7.97 -9.16 8.89
C TYR A 266 7.54 -10.06 7.73
N THR A 267 6.32 -9.83 7.23
CA THR A 267 5.56 -10.82 6.45
C THR A 267 5.80 -10.81 4.94
N ASN A 268 6.37 -9.76 4.34
CA ASN A 268 6.57 -9.62 2.90
C ASN A 268 5.24 -9.53 2.09
N GLU A 269 4.24 -8.88 2.69
CA GLU A 269 2.88 -8.69 2.15
C GLU A 269 2.40 -7.22 2.13
N PRO A 270 2.56 -6.39 3.19
CA PRO A 270 1.98 -5.03 3.23
C PRO A 270 2.45 -4.12 2.09
N GLN A 271 3.71 -4.26 1.65
CA GLN A 271 4.32 -3.36 0.66
C GLN A 271 3.79 -3.53 -0.79
N LEU A 272 2.88 -4.49 -1.01
CA LEU A 272 2.06 -4.60 -2.22
C LEU A 272 0.56 -4.40 -1.98
N ARG A 273 0.09 -4.42 -0.72
CA ARG A 273 -1.34 -4.41 -0.37
C ARG A 273 -1.83 -3.06 0.16
N ALA A 274 -0.94 -2.19 0.66
CA ALA A 274 -1.32 -0.90 1.23
C ALA A 274 -1.61 0.20 0.20
N ASN A 275 -1.06 0.10 -1.01
CA ASN A 275 -1.31 1.03 -2.12
C ASN A 275 -0.80 0.43 -3.44
N ARG A 276 -1.18 1.04 -4.57
CA ARG A 276 -0.81 0.56 -5.92
C ARG A 276 0.61 0.89 -6.38
N GLY A 277 1.49 1.45 -5.53
CA GLY A 277 2.79 2.00 -5.95
C GLY A 277 3.68 1.07 -6.78
N ALA A 278 3.90 -0.17 -6.31
CA ALA A 278 4.58 -1.20 -7.09
C ALA A 278 3.71 -1.78 -8.22
N LEU A 279 2.41 -1.93 -7.97
CA LEU A 279 1.49 -2.63 -8.88
C LEU A 279 1.22 -1.85 -10.17
N GLY A 280 1.22 -0.50 -10.12
CA GLY A 280 1.09 0.37 -11.29
C GLY A 280 2.09 0.02 -12.39
N PHE A 281 3.36 -0.18 -12.02
CA PHE A 281 4.43 -0.57 -12.95
C PHE A 281 4.28 -2.00 -13.50
N ALA A 282 3.55 -2.88 -12.82
CA ALA A 282 3.23 -4.24 -13.28
C ALA A 282 1.97 -4.30 -14.17
N THR A 283 1.18 -3.22 -14.27
CA THR A 283 0.02 -3.17 -15.18
C THR A 283 0.41 -3.36 -16.65
N PRO A 284 -0.51 -3.80 -17.52
CA PRO A 284 -0.28 -3.87 -18.97
C PRO A 284 0.16 -2.54 -19.61
N GLU A 285 -0.19 -1.40 -19.02
CA GLU A 285 0.32 -0.09 -19.43
C GLU A 285 1.77 0.12 -19.03
N GLY A 286 2.12 -0.05 -17.75
CA GLY A 286 3.51 0.07 -17.29
C GLY A 286 4.43 -0.87 -18.07
N GLN A 287 4.02 -2.13 -18.21
CA GLN A 287 4.76 -3.13 -18.97
C GLN A 287 4.88 -2.78 -20.47
N ARG A 288 3.87 -2.16 -21.08
CA ARG A 288 3.98 -1.60 -22.44
C ARG A 288 5.01 -0.46 -22.50
N ILE A 289 4.93 0.51 -21.60
CA ILE A 289 5.77 1.73 -21.62
C ILE A 289 7.25 1.40 -21.40
N PHE A 290 7.58 0.56 -20.40
CA PHE A 290 8.96 0.19 -20.10
C PHE A 290 9.52 -0.93 -21.02
N GLY A 291 8.72 -1.43 -21.98
CA GLY A 291 9.12 -2.52 -22.88
C GLY A 291 9.23 -3.89 -22.21
N GLY A 292 8.45 -4.07 -21.14
CA GLY A 292 8.40 -5.17 -20.19
C GLY A 292 9.56 -5.12 -19.19
N ALA A 293 9.27 -4.79 -17.94
CA ALA A 293 10.22 -4.47 -16.87
C ALA A 293 10.03 -5.34 -15.63
N TYR A 294 11.14 -5.64 -14.94
CA TYR A 294 11.11 -6.21 -13.60
C TYR A 294 10.68 -5.14 -12.61
N VAL A 295 9.82 -5.50 -11.65
CA VAL A 295 9.43 -4.60 -10.54
C VAL A 295 9.74 -5.30 -9.23
N VAL A 296 10.63 -4.71 -8.42
CA VAL A 296 10.99 -5.22 -7.10
C VAL A 296 10.47 -4.28 -6.02
N ALA A 297 9.77 -4.86 -5.04
CA ALA A 297 9.29 -4.18 -3.84
C ALA A 297 9.93 -4.85 -2.60
N PRO A 298 11.15 -4.45 -2.20
CA PRO A 298 11.71 -4.83 -0.90
C PRO A 298 10.85 -4.30 0.25
N GLN A 299 10.84 -5.01 1.37
CA GLN A 299 10.25 -4.58 2.63
C GLN A 299 11.36 -4.24 3.64
N SER A 300 11.33 -3.10 4.32
CA SER A 300 12.23 -2.83 5.46
C SER A 300 11.72 -3.47 6.76
N PRO A 301 12.60 -3.94 7.66
CA PRO A 301 12.20 -4.44 8.99
C PRO A 301 11.54 -3.38 9.90
N THR A 302 11.75 -2.08 9.63
CA THR A 302 11.04 -0.94 10.25
C THR A 302 10.76 0.12 9.17
N ALA A 303 10.78 1.42 9.47
CA ALA A 303 10.69 2.50 8.47
C ALA A 303 12.08 2.90 7.93
N TRP A 304 12.21 3.12 6.62
CA TRP A 304 13.50 3.35 5.95
C TRP A 304 14.33 4.52 6.51
N PHE A 305 13.69 5.62 6.92
CA PHE A 305 14.38 6.79 7.48
C PHE A 305 15.06 6.55 8.84
N LEU A 306 14.81 5.41 9.50
CA LEU A 306 15.44 5.07 10.77
C LEU A 306 16.86 4.52 10.61
N ASP A 307 17.20 3.94 9.45
CA ASP A 307 18.53 3.39 9.16
C ASP A 307 18.88 3.46 7.65
N GLY A 308 18.86 4.68 7.08
CA GLY A 308 19.34 4.92 5.72
C GLY A 308 20.74 4.31 5.43
N PRO A 309 21.75 4.50 6.31
CA PRO A 309 23.09 3.92 6.15
C PRO A 309 23.10 2.39 6.09
N GLY A 310 22.29 1.70 6.89
CA GLY A 310 22.22 0.24 6.95
C GLY A 310 21.24 -0.39 5.95
N TYR A 311 20.28 0.37 5.41
CA TYR A 311 19.37 -0.09 4.34
C TYR A 311 19.92 0.12 2.93
N ALA A 312 20.59 1.24 2.64
CA ALA A 312 21.18 1.51 1.32
C ALA A 312 22.04 0.36 0.76
N PRO A 313 23.04 -0.20 1.50
CA PRO A 313 23.83 -1.32 1.01
C PRO A 313 23.03 -2.61 0.86
N ARG A 314 21.94 -2.82 1.63
CA ARG A 314 21.07 -3.99 1.48
C ARG A 314 20.25 -3.92 0.19
N ILE A 315 19.71 -2.74 -0.14
CA ILE A 315 18.97 -2.50 -1.40
C ILE A 315 19.92 -2.64 -2.60
N ARG A 316 21.11 -2.02 -2.55
CA ARG A 316 22.15 -2.19 -3.60
C ARG A 316 22.57 -3.66 -3.76
N SER A 317 22.71 -4.41 -2.67
CA SER A 317 23.03 -5.83 -2.71
C SER A 317 21.92 -6.66 -3.36
N LEU A 318 20.64 -6.36 -3.07
CA LEU A 318 19.48 -6.97 -3.73
C LEU A 318 19.44 -6.65 -5.23
N ILE A 319 19.63 -5.38 -5.62
CA ILE A 319 19.71 -4.99 -7.05
C ILE A 319 20.80 -5.78 -7.76
N ALA A 320 22.01 -5.86 -7.17
CA ALA A 320 23.11 -6.64 -7.72
C ALA A 320 22.83 -8.15 -7.72
N GLU A 321 22.00 -8.67 -6.82
CA GLU A 321 21.56 -10.07 -6.83
C GLU A 321 20.59 -10.33 -7.98
N LEU A 322 19.62 -9.44 -8.22
CA LEU A 322 18.69 -9.54 -9.33
C LEU A 322 19.40 -9.45 -10.68
N VAL A 323 20.34 -8.50 -10.84
CA VAL A 323 21.15 -8.35 -12.08
C VAL A 323 21.99 -9.61 -12.39
N ARG A 324 22.38 -10.40 -11.38
CA ARG A 324 23.04 -11.71 -11.57
C ARG A 324 22.08 -12.87 -11.88
N ARG A 325 20.79 -12.73 -11.53
CA ARG A 325 19.77 -13.80 -11.63
C ARG A 325 18.84 -13.63 -12.85
N TYR A 326 18.73 -12.43 -13.40
CA TYR A 326 17.78 -12.05 -14.44
C TYR A 326 18.44 -11.17 -15.52
N PRO A 327 17.95 -11.21 -16.78
CA PRO A 327 18.42 -10.34 -17.87
C PRO A 327 17.98 -8.88 -17.69
N ILE A 328 18.52 -8.22 -16.67
CA ILE A 328 18.27 -6.80 -16.37
C ILE A 328 19.22 -5.91 -17.18
N ASP A 329 18.68 -4.80 -17.65
CA ASP A 329 19.41 -3.69 -18.26
C ASP A 329 19.93 -2.78 -17.14
N THR A 330 21.23 -2.85 -16.86
CA THR A 330 21.89 -2.02 -15.83
C THR A 330 21.76 -0.54 -16.09
N ASP A 331 21.47 -0.16 -17.33
CA ASP A 331 21.43 1.23 -17.77
C ASP A 331 19.99 1.76 -17.77
N ARG A 332 19.03 0.94 -17.30
CA ARG A 332 17.63 1.27 -16.99
C ARG A 332 17.20 0.66 -15.66
N ILE A 333 17.91 1.03 -14.60
CA ILE A 333 17.49 0.79 -13.21
C ILE A 333 16.90 2.10 -12.70
N HIS A 334 15.64 2.07 -12.26
CA HIS A 334 14.91 3.25 -11.78
C HIS A 334 14.51 3.03 -10.32
N VAL A 335 14.56 4.07 -9.49
CA VAL A 335 14.16 4.01 -8.07
C VAL A 335 13.00 4.97 -7.81
N VAL A 336 11.97 4.47 -7.14
CA VAL A 336 10.71 5.17 -6.89
C VAL A 336 10.26 4.85 -5.47
N GLY A 337 9.73 5.82 -4.74
CA GLY A 337 9.15 5.52 -3.43
C GLY A 337 8.45 6.69 -2.78
N CYS A 338 7.61 6.39 -1.79
CA CYS A 338 6.77 7.37 -1.12
C CYS A 338 7.11 7.55 0.36
N SER A 339 6.96 8.77 0.89
CA SER A 339 7.12 9.06 2.33
C SER A 339 8.51 8.64 2.85
N SER A 340 8.58 7.60 3.70
CA SER A 340 9.82 6.95 4.13
C SER A 340 10.62 6.35 2.97
N GLY A 341 9.96 5.71 2.01
CA GLY A 341 10.55 5.24 0.76
C GLY A 341 10.93 6.37 -0.20
N GLY A 342 10.28 7.55 -0.07
CA GLY A 342 10.68 8.78 -0.75
C GLY A 342 12.00 9.32 -0.22
N PHE A 343 12.17 9.33 1.12
CA PHE A 343 13.50 9.52 1.73
C PHE A 343 14.50 8.49 1.23
N MET A 344 14.14 7.20 1.21
CA MET A 344 15.06 6.14 0.81
C MET A 344 15.45 6.22 -0.67
N THR A 345 14.58 6.75 -1.53
CA THR A 345 14.86 7.05 -2.94
C THR A 345 15.98 8.09 -3.04
N ALA A 346 15.77 9.27 -2.43
CA ALA A 346 16.77 10.33 -2.35
C ALA A 346 18.09 9.86 -1.69
N TYR A 347 18.00 9.03 -0.65
CA TYR A 347 19.17 8.50 0.05
C TYR A 347 19.93 7.45 -0.78
N MET A 348 19.24 6.69 -1.64
CA MET A 348 19.85 5.77 -2.61
C MET A 348 20.53 6.52 -3.76
N GLU A 349 19.93 7.60 -4.26
CA GLU A 349 20.54 8.51 -5.24
C GLU A 349 21.81 9.17 -4.64
N TYR A 350 21.73 9.71 -3.42
CA TYR A 350 22.88 10.25 -2.68
C TYR A 350 24.00 9.20 -2.45
N SER A 351 23.63 7.99 -2.02
CA SER A 351 24.62 6.95 -1.67
C SER A 351 25.29 6.33 -2.90
N TYR A 352 24.56 6.22 -4.01
CA TYR A 352 25.01 5.55 -5.22
C TYR A 352 24.66 6.36 -6.49
N PRO A 353 25.25 7.56 -6.66
CA PRO A 353 24.87 8.55 -7.68
C PRO A 353 25.00 8.08 -9.14
N THR A 354 25.61 6.92 -9.38
CA THR A 354 25.79 6.30 -10.71
C THR A 354 25.03 4.98 -10.87
N LEU A 355 24.14 4.61 -9.94
CA LEU A 355 23.41 3.33 -9.96
C LEU A 355 22.07 3.40 -10.71
N PHE A 356 21.46 4.59 -10.81
CA PHE A 356 20.10 4.76 -11.34
C PHE A 356 20.08 5.60 -12.61
N ALA A 357 19.17 5.27 -13.52
CA ALA A 357 18.86 6.03 -14.72
C ALA A 357 17.89 7.19 -14.42
N SER A 358 17.00 7.02 -13.43
CA SER A 358 16.15 8.08 -12.90
C SER A 358 15.66 7.75 -11.48
N GLY A 359 15.38 8.79 -10.70
CA GLY A 359 14.70 8.71 -9.40
C GLY A 359 13.31 9.36 -9.43
N VAL A 360 12.38 8.88 -8.58
CA VAL A 360 11.08 9.53 -8.35
C VAL A 360 10.78 9.55 -6.84
N PRO A 361 11.27 10.58 -6.10
CA PRO A 361 11.00 10.73 -4.68
C PRO A 361 9.63 11.38 -4.44
N ILE A 362 8.68 10.61 -3.92
CA ILE A 362 7.30 11.04 -3.66
C ILE A 362 7.13 11.37 -2.18
N CYS A 363 6.52 12.52 -1.87
CA CYS A 363 6.39 13.09 -0.52
C CYS A 363 7.59 12.80 0.43
N PRO A 364 8.84 13.05 -0.01
CA PRO A 364 10.01 12.43 0.59
C PRO A 364 10.34 13.04 1.96
N ALA A 365 10.54 12.21 2.98
CA ALA A 365 10.84 12.63 4.35
C ALA A 365 12.30 13.14 4.55
N ILE A 366 12.71 14.14 3.76
CA ILE A 366 14.10 14.65 3.65
C ILE A 366 14.32 16.04 4.28
N ALA A 367 13.40 16.49 5.12
CA ALA A 367 13.53 17.74 5.86
C ALA A 367 14.76 17.69 6.78
N ALA A 368 15.50 18.80 6.92
CA ALA A 368 16.66 18.84 7.80
C ALA A 368 16.25 18.48 9.25
N PRO A 369 17.01 17.64 9.98
CA PRO A 369 18.36 17.16 9.66
C PRO A 369 18.44 15.86 8.83
N ALA A 370 17.34 15.26 8.37
CA ALA A 370 17.35 13.95 7.71
C ALA A 370 18.20 13.91 6.43
N MET A 371 18.18 14.99 5.64
CA MET A 371 19.20 15.27 4.62
C MET A 371 19.60 16.74 4.65
N THR A 372 20.90 16.99 4.59
CA THR A 372 21.50 18.33 4.42
C THR A 372 21.46 18.77 2.95
N ASP A 373 21.54 20.08 2.70
CA ASP A 373 21.57 20.63 1.34
C ASP A 373 22.77 20.09 0.52
N ALA A 374 23.91 19.86 1.17
CA ALA A 374 25.09 19.26 0.54
C ALA A 374 24.82 17.83 0.06
N GLN A 375 24.08 17.02 0.83
CA GLN A 375 23.69 15.66 0.42
C GLN A 375 22.63 15.69 -0.68
N ILE A 376 21.66 16.62 -0.59
CA ILE A 376 20.63 16.79 -1.63
C ILE A 376 21.27 17.18 -2.96
N ARG A 377 22.29 18.05 -2.98
CA ARG A 377 23.00 18.44 -4.22
C ARG A 377 23.72 17.28 -4.93
N VAL A 378 23.99 16.15 -4.26
CA VAL A 378 24.56 14.95 -4.91
C VAL A 378 23.56 14.29 -5.87
N LEU A 379 22.25 14.44 -5.63
CA LEU A 379 21.18 13.88 -6.46
C LEU A 379 21.23 14.40 -7.90
N ALA A 380 21.87 15.56 -8.17
CA ALA A 380 22.09 16.08 -9.52
C ALA A 380 22.80 15.08 -10.48
N SER A 381 23.39 14.02 -9.94
CA SER A 381 23.98 12.90 -10.69
C SER A 381 22.94 11.94 -11.30
N THR A 382 21.68 12.01 -10.88
CA THR A 382 20.56 11.17 -11.33
C THR A 382 19.37 12.08 -11.65
N PRO A 383 18.76 11.99 -12.85
CA PRO A 383 17.54 12.73 -13.15
C PRO A 383 16.39 12.34 -12.21
N SER A 384 15.88 13.29 -11.42
CA SER A 384 14.83 13.04 -10.42
C SER A 384 13.51 13.74 -10.79
N TRP A 385 12.35 13.12 -10.52
CA TRP A 385 11.06 13.80 -10.57
C TRP A 385 10.38 13.73 -9.20
N PHE A 386 10.29 14.87 -8.51
CA PHE A 386 9.63 14.99 -7.22
C PHE A 386 8.11 15.12 -7.38
N VAL A 387 7.34 14.38 -6.58
CA VAL A 387 5.86 14.49 -6.57
C VAL A 387 5.38 14.70 -5.14
N HIS A 388 4.46 15.66 -4.94
CA HIS A 388 3.91 16.02 -3.63
C HIS A 388 2.49 16.57 -3.76
N SER A 389 1.72 16.56 -2.68
CA SER A 389 0.56 17.45 -2.51
C SER A 389 0.95 18.67 -1.68
N LEU A 390 0.30 19.81 -1.88
CA LEU A 390 0.51 21.04 -1.11
C LEU A 390 -0.17 20.97 0.26
N ASP A 391 -1.24 20.18 0.38
CA ASP A 391 -1.99 19.92 1.61
C ASP A 391 -1.46 18.73 2.44
N ASP A 392 -0.27 18.20 2.14
CA ASP A 392 0.34 17.08 2.89
C ASP A 392 0.50 17.44 4.39
N PRO A 393 -0.27 16.79 5.31
CA PRO A 393 -0.25 17.11 6.73
C PRO A 393 0.88 16.38 7.49
N THR A 394 1.64 15.52 6.81
CA THR A 394 2.63 14.60 7.40
C THR A 394 4.06 14.99 7.02
N VAL A 395 4.29 15.33 5.74
CA VAL A 395 5.58 15.77 5.22
C VAL A 395 5.40 17.13 4.57
N ASN A 396 6.01 18.18 5.13
CA ASN A 396 5.84 19.53 4.60
C ASN A 396 6.55 19.66 3.24
N PRO A 397 5.85 20.00 2.14
CA PRO A 397 6.43 20.07 0.80
C PRO A 397 7.49 21.18 0.66
N GLN A 398 7.37 22.27 1.42
CA GLN A 398 8.30 23.41 1.38
C GLN A 398 9.70 23.02 1.86
N THR A 399 9.80 22.26 2.95
CA THR A 399 11.09 21.84 3.52
C THR A 399 11.66 20.56 2.88
N THR A 400 10.93 19.96 1.94
CA THR A 400 11.25 18.69 1.29
C THR A 400 11.33 18.81 -0.24
N SER A 401 10.29 18.47 -1.00
CA SER A 401 10.33 18.44 -2.48
C SER A 401 10.66 19.81 -3.09
N ILE A 402 10.08 20.89 -2.56
CA ILE A 402 10.29 22.24 -3.10
C ILE A 402 11.72 22.71 -2.81
N ARG A 403 12.20 22.52 -1.58
CA ARG A 403 13.62 22.73 -1.22
C ARG A 403 14.56 21.87 -2.08
N ALA A 404 14.24 20.60 -2.33
CA ALA A 404 15.10 19.72 -3.11
C ALA A 404 15.17 20.14 -4.58
N HIS A 405 14.03 20.45 -5.20
CA HIS A 405 13.98 20.96 -6.57
C HIS A 405 14.72 22.32 -6.71
N ALA A 406 14.56 23.23 -5.74
CA ALA A 406 15.29 24.51 -5.72
C ALA A 406 16.83 24.35 -5.53
N LEU A 407 17.30 23.22 -5.00
CA LEU A 407 18.72 22.87 -4.93
C LEU A 407 19.23 22.14 -6.19
N LEU A 408 18.32 21.70 -7.07
CA LEU A 408 18.53 20.83 -8.23
C LEU A 408 17.78 21.32 -9.52
N PRO A 409 17.78 22.63 -9.86
CA PRO A 409 16.87 23.18 -10.86
C PRO A 409 17.09 22.62 -12.27
N ASP A 410 18.33 22.34 -12.66
CA ASP A 410 18.69 21.87 -14.00
C ASP A 410 18.58 20.34 -14.17
N THR A 411 18.36 19.61 -13.08
CA THR A 411 18.47 18.13 -13.02
C THR A 411 17.25 17.44 -12.44
N SER A 412 16.25 18.19 -11.97
CA SER A 412 15.03 17.64 -11.41
C SER A 412 13.76 18.31 -11.96
N LEU A 413 12.70 17.51 -12.05
CA LEU A 413 11.32 17.98 -12.26
C LEU A 413 10.56 17.96 -10.94
N ILE A 414 9.49 18.75 -10.85
CA ILE A 414 8.54 18.71 -9.74
C ILE A 414 7.10 18.74 -10.25
N THR A 415 6.22 17.96 -9.61
CA THR A 415 4.77 18.11 -9.73
C THR A 415 4.17 18.28 -8.35
N LEU A 416 3.38 19.35 -8.19
CA LEU A 416 2.65 19.68 -6.99
C LEU A 416 1.16 19.62 -7.33
N TYR A 417 0.41 18.91 -6.50
CA TYR A 417 -1.06 18.89 -6.53
C TYR A 417 -1.59 19.75 -5.37
N ASP A 418 -2.74 20.41 -5.51
CA ASP A 418 -3.34 21.14 -4.39
C ASP A 418 -3.90 20.17 -3.32
N HIS A 419 -4.51 19.08 -3.80
CA HIS A 419 -5.15 18.01 -3.03
C HIS A 419 -4.96 16.66 -3.72
N VAL A 420 -5.02 15.55 -2.97
CA VAL A 420 -5.05 14.19 -3.55
C VAL A 420 -6.50 13.75 -3.76
N VAL A 421 -6.98 13.84 -5.00
CA VAL A 421 -8.36 13.49 -5.41
C VAL A 421 -8.33 12.57 -6.62
N ARG A 422 -9.11 11.48 -6.59
CA ARG A 422 -9.31 10.57 -7.74
C ARG A 422 -10.73 10.00 -7.75
N ASN A 423 -11.36 9.90 -8.91
CA ASN A 423 -12.72 9.36 -9.11
C ASN A 423 -13.81 9.99 -8.21
N GLY A 424 -13.63 11.23 -7.77
CA GLY A 424 -14.55 11.92 -6.85
C GLY A 424 -14.31 11.62 -5.36
N TYR A 425 -13.35 10.77 -5.02
CA TYR A 425 -12.90 10.54 -3.64
C TYR A 425 -11.68 11.41 -3.30
N THR A 426 -11.72 12.08 -2.15
CA THR A 426 -10.59 12.87 -1.61
C THR A 426 -9.83 12.03 -0.60
N PHE A 427 -8.55 11.82 -0.85
CA PHE A 427 -7.63 11.11 0.04
C PHE A 427 -6.93 12.09 0.99
N ASN A 428 -6.12 11.55 1.91
CA ASN A 428 -5.19 12.37 2.68
C ASN A 428 -4.12 12.99 1.74
N GLY A 429 -3.81 14.28 1.90
CA GLY A 429 -2.81 14.99 1.11
C GLY A 429 -1.43 14.29 1.03
N HIS A 430 -1.07 13.51 2.06
CA HIS A 430 0.15 12.72 2.05
C HIS A 430 0.23 11.69 0.92
N TRP A 431 -0.92 11.19 0.44
CA TRP A 431 -1.03 10.03 -0.45
C TRP A 431 -0.79 10.35 -1.94
N SER A 432 0.01 11.38 -2.22
CA SER A 432 0.40 11.84 -3.56
C SER A 432 1.04 10.76 -4.47
N TRP A 433 1.43 9.61 -3.90
CA TRP A 433 1.85 8.42 -4.65
C TRP A 433 0.77 7.77 -5.51
N ILE A 434 -0.51 8.02 -5.22
CA ILE A 434 -1.63 7.58 -6.05
C ILE A 434 -1.45 8.07 -7.49
N TYR A 435 -1.01 9.32 -7.68
CA TYR A 435 -0.77 9.87 -9.01
C TYR A 435 0.36 9.15 -9.76
N VAL A 436 1.48 8.84 -9.10
CA VAL A 436 2.59 8.11 -9.72
C VAL A 436 2.25 6.65 -10.00
N ALA A 437 1.45 6.01 -9.13
CA ALA A 437 0.95 4.64 -9.32
C ALA A 437 -0.02 4.50 -10.52
N ARG A 438 -0.46 5.62 -11.09
CA ARG A 438 -1.42 5.73 -12.18
C ARG A 438 -0.89 6.48 -13.42
N ASN A 439 0.39 6.85 -13.42
CA ASN A 439 1.07 7.62 -14.48
C ASN A 439 0.53 9.04 -14.71
N ASP A 440 -0.17 9.64 -13.75
CA ASP A 440 -0.84 10.93 -13.96
C ASP A 440 0.10 12.15 -14.10
N PRO A 441 1.25 12.27 -13.39
CA PRO A 441 2.15 13.43 -13.55
C PRO A 441 2.72 13.52 -14.96
N ALA A 442 2.67 14.72 -15.55
CA ALA A 442 3.15 14.98 -16.90
C ALA A 442 3.88 16.33 -17.00
N THR A 443 4.77 16.45 -17.98
CA THR A 443 5.42 17.72 -18.33
C THR A 443 4.44 18.66 -19.06
N ALA A 444 4.78 19.94 -19.18
CA ALA A 444 4.05 20.89 -20.03
C ALA A 444 3.99 20.48 -21.52
N SER A 445 4.86 19.55 -21.97
CA SER A 445 4.84 18.94 -23.30
C SER A 445 4.04 17.62 -23.38
N GLY A 446 3.34 17.22 -22.32
CA GLY A 446 2.53 16.00 -22.28
C GLY A 446 3.32 14.70 -22.09
N GLN A 447 4.61 14.77 -21.72
CA GLN A 447 5.37 13.56 -21.38
C GLN A 447 5.01 13.12 -19.97
N HIS A 448 4.23 12.04 -19.87
CA HIS A 448 3.88 11.40 -18.60
C HIS A 448 5.10 10.75 -17.91
N ILE A 449 5.05 10.65 -16.58
CA ILE A 449 6.20 10.29 -15.73
C ILE A 449 6.80 8.90 -16.04
N TRP A 450 6.00 7.90 -16.38
CA TRP A 450 6.54 6.58 -16.78
C TRP A 450 7.23 6.62 -18.13
N GLN A 451 6.74 7.42 -19.08
CA GLN A 451 7.39 7.65 -20.38
C GLN A 451 8.69 8.44 -20.21
N TRP A 452 8.73 9.40 -19.28
CA TRP A 452 9.95 10.10 -18.88
C TRP A 452 10.95 9.12 -18.26
N MET A 453 10.56 8.33 -17.25
CA MET A 453 11.41 7.30 -16.64
C MET A 453 11.95 6.33 -17.71
N ALA A 454 11.08 5.79 -18.57
CA ALA A 454 11.43 4.81 -19.59
C ALA A 454 12.36 5.36 -20.69
N SER A 455 12.40 6.68 -20.90
CA SER A 455 13.33 7.33 -21.84
C SER A 455 14.73 7.53 -21.26
N HIS A 456 14.90 7.53 -19.93
CA HIS A 456 16.19 7.76 -19.29
C HIS A 456 17.11 6.54 -19.33
N ARG A 457 18.41 6.82 -19.47
CA ARG A 457 19.51 5.87 -19.37
C ARG A 457 20.69 6.50 -18.64
N ARG A 458 21.54 5.64 -18.06
CA ARG A 458 22.87 6.00 -17.53
C ARG A 458 23.91 6.07 -18.63
#